data_AF-A0A6H0SID3-F1
#
_entry.id   AF-A0A6H0SID3-F1
#
_cell.length_a   1.000
_cell.length_b   1.000
_cell.length_c   1.000
_cell.angle_alpha   90.00
_cell.angle_beta   90.00
_cell.angle_gamma   90.00
#
_symmetry.space_group_name_H-M   'P 1'
#
loop_
_entity.id
_entity.type
_entity.pdbx_description
1 polymer ?
#
loop_
_entity_poly.entity_id
_entity_poly.type
_entity_poly.pdbx_seq_one_letter_code
_entity_poly.pdbx_strand_id
1 'polypeptide(L)'
;MQVRTVKTDSSKLKGRRKLAGAALLAGALMLSAAPMAVAAPSSTSDDIQSIKISAQKADSAVDYWTADRMKAAKNADTLVAGKSGSAAKVDTSKAAKVPGHAANSNAGKISTKAGGKTRGQEAPVSHIGKVFFTLGGQDYVCSGNAVVSANESTVSTAGHCLNEGPGAFATRWVFVPAYENGSAPYGSFAATELVTTSQWSNDGDITYDTGFAVVSNSNGSTLTDTVGASGVAFNQPRGEYYTAYGYPAASPFNGETLQSCAGSASDDPFGQTQSQGISCDMTGGSSGGPWFLGTGSSTYQNSVNSFGYNTVRNTMFGPYWGSVIQQAYQNAQS
;
A
#
# COMPACT_ATOMS: atom_id res chain seq x y z
N MET A 1 -16.90 -51.23 -65.57
CA MET A 1 -17.27 -52.60 -65.95
C MET A 1 -16.28 -53.55 -65.28
N GLN A 2 -16.81 -54.39 -64.39
CA GLN A 2 -16.28 -55.59 -63.70
C GLN A 2 -14.75 -55.88 -63.71
N VAL A 3 -14.10 -56.02 -62.54
CA VAL A 3 -14.07 -57.24 -61.66
C VAL A 3 -13.24 -58.35 -62.35
N ARG A 4 -12.30 -59.10 -61.78
CA ARG A 4 -12.04 -59.78 -60.49
C ARG A 4 -10.55 -60.24 -60.60
N THR A 5 -9.78 -60.61 -59.57
CA THR A 5 -9.78 -61.92 -58.88
C THR A 5 -8.59 -61.98 -57.91
N VAL A 6 -8.70 -62.92 -56.96
CA VAL A 6 -7.91 -63.26 -55.76
C VAL A 6 -7.03 -64.51 -55.99
N LYS A 7 -5.92 -64.70 -55.23
CA LYS A 7 -5.49 -65.94 -54.47
C LYS A 7 -3.97 -65.95 -54.13
N THR A 8 -3.55 -66.08 -52.85
CA THR A 8 -2.98 -67.26 -52.09
C THR A 8 -1.73 -67.91 -52.73
N ASP A 9 -0.61 -68.31 -52.09
CA ASP A 9 -0.39 -69.02 -50.81
C ASP A 9 1.12 -69.14 -50.41
N SER A 10 1.39 -69.36 -49.11
CA SER A 10 2.46 -70.06 -48.32
C SER A 10 3.94 -70.26 -48.73
N SER A 11 4.88 -69.99 -47.78
CA SER A 11 5.85 -70.96 -47.16
C SER A 11 6.86 -70.31 -46.18
N LYS A 12 7.42 -71.11 -45.24
CA LYS A 12 8.28 -70.76 -44.07
C LYS A 12 9.80 -70.76 -44.35
N LEU A 13 10.59 -69.95 -43.60
CA LEU A 13 11.76 -70.29 -42.73
C LEU A 13 12.95 -69.28 -42.74
N LYS A 14 13.54 -69.12 -41.53
CA LYS A 14 14.92 -68.72 -41.15
C LYS A 14 15.37 -67.24 -41.28
N GLY A 15 15.62 -66.64 -40.11
CA GLY A 15 16.99 -66.29 -39.67
C GLY A 15 17.57 -64.90 -40.01
N ARG A 16 17.93 -64.20 -38.92
CA ARG A 16 19.01 -63.20 -38.76
C ARG A 16 18.86 -61.77 -39.32
N ARG A 17 19.06 -60.85 -38.36
CA ARG A 17 19.83 -59.58 -38.41
C ARG A 17 19.22 -58.35 -39.10
N LYS A 18 19.03 -57.35 -38.22
CA LYS A 18 19.44 -55.93 -38.32
C LYS A 18 18.74 -55.02 -39.34
N LEU A 19 18.08 -54.02 -38.73
CA LEU A 19 18.11 -52.58 -39.03
C LEU A 19 17.39 -52.04 -40.28
N ALA A 20 16.47 -51.13 -39.94
CA ALA A 20 16.20 -49.83 -40.57
C ALA A 20 15.24 -49.76 -41.78
N GLY A 21 14.35 -48.76 -41.72
CA GLY A 21 13.44 -48.32 -42.79
C GLY A 21 11.96 -48.52 -42.40
N ALA A 22 11.38 -47.67 -41.53
CA ALA A 22 10.71 -46.41 -41.87
C ALA A 22 9.52 -46.57 -42.85
N ALA A 23 8.30 -46.54 -42.32
CA ALA A 23 7.09 -46.18 -43.07
C ALA A 23 5.99 -45.64 -42.12
N LEU A 24 5.95 -44.31 -42.03
CA LEU A 24 4.77 -43.44 -42.04
C LEU A 24 3.48 -44.00 -41.41
N LEU A 25 3.20 -43.56 -40.19
CA LEU A 25 1.84 -43.40 -39.69
C LEU A 25 1.64 -41.92 -39.33
N ALA A 26 0.73 -41.30 -40.07
CA ALA A 26 0.22 -39.96 -39.83
C ALA A 26 -0.48 -39.94 -38.45
N GLY A 27 0.22 -39.45 -37.44
CA GLY A 27 -0.36 -39.11 -36.14
C GLY A 27 -0.61 -37.61 -36.10
N ALA A 28 -1.89 -37.23 -36.04
CA ALA A 28 -2.29 -35.86 -35.78
C ALA A 28 -1.68 -35.39 -34.45
N LEU A 29 -0.74 -34.44 -34.51
CA LEU A 29 -0.12 -33.83 -33.35
C LEU A 29 -1.07 -32.75 -32.82
N MET A 30 -1.99 -33.14 -31.94
CA MET A 30 -2.68 -32.19 -31.07
C MET A 30 -1.63 -31.62 -30.11
N LEU A 31 -1.11 -30.43 -30.40
CA LEU A 31 -0.38 -29.64 -29.39
C LEU A 31 -1.40 -29.18 -28.34
N SER A 32 -1.59 -30.00 -27.31
CA SER A 32 -2.10 -29.53 -26.04
C SER A 32 -1.03 -28.62 -25.43
N ALA A 33 -1.10 -27.33 -25.71
CA ALA A 33 -0.39 -26.32 -24.94
C ALA A 33 -1.00 -26.32 -23.53
N ALA A 34 -0.43 -27.11 -22.63
CA ALA A 34 -0.70 -26.94 -21.21
C ALA A 34 -0.30 -25.50 -20.84
N PRO A 35 -1.16 -24.71 -20.19
CA PRO A 35 -0.73 -23.43 -19.68
C PRO A 35 0.42 -23.71 -18.70
N MET A 36 1.61 -23.22 -19.03
CA MET A 36 2.67 -23.15 -18.03
C MET A 36 2.16 -22.21 -16.94
N ALA A 37 1.73 -22.80 -15.82
CA ALA A 37 1.56 -22.05 -14.59
C ALA A 37 2.92 -21.44 -14.27
N VAL A 38 3.06 -20.14 -14.53
CA VAL A 38 4.19 -19.36 -14.02
C VAL A 38 4.04 -19.45 -12.51
N ALA A 39 4.91 -20.23 -11.86
CA ALA A 39 4.99 -20.25 -10.41
C ALA A 39 5.22 -18.80 -9.95
N ALA A 40 4.29 -18.27 -9.16
CA ALA A 40 4.51 -17.02 -8.45
C ALA A 40 5.80 -17.20 -7.62
N PRO A 41 6.68 -16.19 -7.56
CA PRO A 41 7.83 -16.27 -6.68
C PRO A 41 7.33 -16.57 -5.27
N SER A 42 7.92 -17.59 -4.65
CA SER A 42 7.62 -18.00 -3.29
C SER A 42 7.88 -16.82 -2.35
N SER A 43 6.79 -16.21 -1.87
CA SER A 43 6.80 -15.19 -0.83
C SER A 43 7.35 -15.82 0.45
N THR A 44 8.59 -15.54 0.80
CA THR A 44 9.06 -15.80 2.16
C THR A 44 8.29 -14.86 3.07
N SER A 45 7.39 -15.40 3.89
CA SER A 45 6.61 -14.66 4.89
C SER A 45 7.48 -13.94 5.93
N ASP A 46 8.77 -14.25 5.95
CA ASP A 46 9.74 -13.80 6.95
C ASP A 46 10.03 -12.28 6.87
N ASP A 47 9.73 -11.65 5.72
CA ASP A 47 9.95 -10.22 5.50
C ASP A 47 8.79 -9.32 5.94
N ILE A 48 7.67 -9.89 6.42
CA ILE A 48 6.47 -9.15 6.80
C ILE A 48 6.10 -9.44 8.26
N GLN A 49 5.72 -8.40 9.00
CA GLN A 49 5.16 -8.52 10.35
C GLN A 49 3.71 -8.02 10.36
N SER A 50 2.83 -8.73 11.05
CA SER A 50 1.46 -8.28 11.28
C SER A 50 0.90 -8.62 12.66
N ILE A 51 -0.14 -7.90 13.07
CA ILE A 51 -0.96 -8.23 14.23
C ILE A 51 -2.43 -8.16 13.89
N LYS A 52 -3.19 -9.19 14.28
CA LYS A 52 -4.65 -9.18 14.21
C LYS A 52 -5.26 -8.54 15.45
N ILE A 53 -6.28 -7.72 15.24
CA ILE A 53 -7.04 -7.00 16.25
C ILE A 53 -8.46 -7.59 16.24
N SER A 54 -8.95 -8.02 17.40
CA SER A 54 -10.30 -8.58 17.50
C SER A 54 -11.36 -7.49 17.22
N ALA A 55 -12.51 -7.89 16.68
CA ALA A 55 -13.62 -6.98 16.40
C ALA A 55 -14.00 -6.14 17.64
N GLN A 56 -14.03 -6.74 18.83
CA GLN A 56 -14.34 -6.02 20.07
C GLN A 56 -13.33 -4.90 20.38
N LYS A 57 -12.04 -5.12 20.09
CA LYS A 57 -11.00 -4.10 20.26
C LYS A 57 -11.11 -3.01 19.20
N ALA A 58 -11.47 -3.37 17.97
CA ALA A 58 -11.71 -2.43 16.89
C ALA A 58 -12.93 -1.53 17.21
N ASP A 59 -14.05 -2.09 17.64
CA ASP A 59 -15.23 -1.34 18.08
C ASP A 59 -14.90 -0.40 19.24
N SER A 60 -14.20 -0.91 20.25
CA SER A 60 -13.75 -0.10 21.39
C SER A 60 -12.79 1.03 20.98
N ALA A 61 -12.06 0.89 19.87
CA ALA A 61 -11.20 1.94 19.35
C ALA A 61 -12.02 3.11 18.79
N VAL A 62 -13.12 2.81 18.07
CA VAL A 62 -14.02 3.84 17.55
C VAL A 62 -14.61 4.66 18.70
N ASP A 63 -15.09 4.00 19.76
CA ASP A 63 -15.65 4.67 20.93
C ASP A 63 -14.60 5.45 21.75
N TYR A 64 -13.35 4.97 21.75
CA TYR A 64 -12.27 5.63 22.47
C TYR A 64 -11.95 7.01 21.88
N TRP A 65 -12.00 7.18 20.57
CA TRP A 65 -11.64 8.43 19.90
C TRP A 65 -12.78 9.44 19.87
N THR A 66 -12.93 10.18 20.96
CA THR A 66 -13.77 11.39 20.99
C THR A 66 -13.09 12.54 20.24
N ALA A 67 -13.88 13.56 19.85
CA ALA A 67 -13.34 14.77 19.21
C ALA A 67 -12.25 15.45 20.06
N ASP A 68 -12.40 15.47 21.39
CA ASP A 68 -11.39 16.05 22.29
C ASP A 68 -10.09 15.25 22.27
N ARG A 69 -10.16 13.91 22.24
CA ARG A 69 -8.97 13.05 22.13
C ARG A 69 -8.29 13.19 20.79
N MET A 70 -9.06 13.24 19.70
CA MET A 70 -8.55 13.49 18.37
C MET A 70 -7.78 14.81 18.31
N LYS A 71 -8.37 15.89 18.85
CA LYS A 71 -7.73 17.21 18.91
C LYS A 71 -6.49 17.26 19.81
N ALA A 72 -6.45 16.45 20.87
CA ALA A 72 -5.34 16.39 21.82
C ALA A 72 -4.21 15.43 21.38
N ALA A 73 -4.41 14.64 20.34
CA ALA A 73 -3.43 13.66 19.86
C ALA A 73 -2.14 14.35 19.40
N LYS A 74 -0.99 13.74 19.73
CA LYS A 74 0.33 14.29 19.43
C LYS A 74 0.71 13.97 17.98
N ASN A 75 1.46 14.87 17.33
CA ASN A 75 2.08 14.51 16.06
C ASN A 75 3.13 13.40 16.24
N ALA A 76 3.34 12.60 15.20
CA ALA A 76 4.19 11.42 15.20
C ALA A 76 5.70 11.68 14.93
N ASP A 77 6.16 12.94 14.84
CA ASP A 77 7.56 13.26 14.46
C ASP A 77 8.59 12.64 15.41
N THR A 78 8.25 12.53 16.70
CA THR A 78 9.15 11.93 17.69
C THR A 78 9.36 10.42 17.48
N LEU A 79 8.46 9.75 16.75
CA LEU A 79 8.52 8.30 16.53
C LEU A 79 9.61 7.92 15.52
N VAL A 80 10.01 8.85 14.64
CA VAL A 80 11.09 8.66 13.66
C VAL A 80 12.41 9.29 14.10
N ALA A 81 12.45 9.97 15.25
CA ALA A 81 13.66 10.60 15.76
C ALA A 81 14.74 9.54 16.07
N GLY A 82 15.91 9.69 15.45
CA GLY A 82 17.05 8.78 15.65
C GLY A 82 16.92 7.43 14.94
N LYS A 83 15.86 7.20 14.15
CA LYS A 83 15.79 6.04 13.27
C LYS A 83 16.86 6.16 12.18
N SER A 84 17.48 5.04 11.85
CA SER A 84 18.50 4.96 10.80
C SER A 84 17.92 4.26 9.59
N GLY A 85 18.56 4.40 8.44
CA GLY A 85 18.20 3.63 7.25
C GLY A 85 19.35 2.79 6.71
N SER A 86 19.00 1.94 5.76
CA SER A 86 19.95 1.22 4.93
C SER A 86 20.27 1.99 3.64
N ALA A 87 21.56 2.27 3.43
CA ALA A 87 22.08 2.75 2.16
C ALA A 87 22.15 1.65 1.08
N ALA A 88 21.93 0.39 1.47
CA ALA A 88 21.87 -0.73 0.54
C ALA A 88 20.72 -0.55 -0.46
N LYS A 89 20.93 -0.98 -1.71
CA LYS A 89 19.88 -0.93 -2.72
C LYS A 89 18.71 -1.79 -2.27
N VAL A 90 17.51 -1.21 -2.30
CA VAL A 90 16.26 -1.93 -2.07
C VAL A 90 15.99 -2.91 -3.18
N ASP A 91 15.38 -4.04 -2.85
CA ASP A 91 14.96 -5.03 -3.83
C ASP A 91 13.89 -4.47 -4.76
N THR A 92 14.07 -4.74 -6.05
CA THR A 92 13.18 -4.27 -7.11
C THR A 92 12.77 -5.42 -8.01
N SER A 93 11.57 -5.30 -8.57
CA SER A 93 11.06 -6.21 -9.60
C SER A 93 10.47 -5.41 -10.76
N LYS A 94 9.68 -6.05 -11.62
CA LYS A 94 9.02 -5.36 -12.73
C LYS A 94 8.07 -4.29 -12.20
N ALA A 95 8.11 -3.10 -12.79
CA ALA A 95 7.16 -2.03 -12.54
C ALA A 95 5.71 -2.54 -12.58
N ALA A 96 4.96 -2.29 -11.52
CA ALA A 96 3.59 -2.75 -11.36
C ALA A 96 2.66 -1.59 -11.03
N LYS A 97 1.45 -1.59 -11.60
CA LYS A 97 0.38 -0.64 -11.30
C LYS A 97 -0.92 -1.42 -11.13
N VAL A 98 -1.65 -1.15 -10.05
CA VAL A 98 -2.98 -1.69 -9.80
C VAL A 98 -3.98 -0.52 -9.88
N PRO A 99 -4.91 -0.52 -10.84
CA PRO A 99 -5.87 0.57 -11.00
C PRO A 99 -6.72 0.78 -9.75
N GLY A 100 -7.05 2.04 -9.46
CA GLY A 100 -7.93 2.39 -8.34
C GLY A 100 -9.39 2.02 -8.58
N HIS A 101 -10.21 2.26 -7.55
CA HIS A 101 -11.65 2.07 -7.59
C HIS A 101 -12.36 3.37 -7.17
N ALA A 102 -13.40 3.78 -7.89
CA ALA A 102 -14.19 4.94 -7.50
C ALA A 102 -15.15 4.57 -6.35
N ALA A 103 -15.50 5.54 -5.50
CA ALA A 103 -16.53 5.33 -4.48
C ALA A 103 -17.87 4.97 -5.14
N ASN A 104 -18.68 4.16 -4.46
CA ASN A 104 -20.05 3.92 -4.90
C ASN A 104 -20.87 5.20 -4.71
N SER A 105 -21.62 5.62 -5.74
CA SER A 105 -22.45 6.84 -5.71
C SER A 105 -23.54 6.82 -4.63
N ASN A 106 -23.86 5.64 -4.07
CA ASN A 106 -24.84 5.47 -3.00
C ASN A 106 -24.25 5.55 -1.59
N ALA A 107 -22.93 5.66 -1.44
CA ALA A 107 -22.30 5.86 -0.13
C ALA A 107 -22.67 7.25 0.40
N GLY A 108 -23.49 7.29 1.45
CA GLY A 108 -24.05 8.52 2.00
C GLY A 108 -22.96 9.47 2.50
N LYS A 109 -22.79 10.60 1.83
CA LYS A 109 -21.99 11.72 2.35
C LYS A 109 -22.79 12.44 3.42
N ILE A 110 -22.25 12.59 4.62
CA ILE A 110 -22.80 13.54 5.58
C ILE A 110 -22.44 14.95 5.07
N SER A 111 -23.46 15.79 4.87
CA SER A 111 -23.28 17.18 4.43
C SER A 111 -22.47 17.97 5.46
N THR A 112 -21.31 18.47 5.05
CA THR A 112 -20.44 19.31 5.88
C THR A 112 -20.13 20.61 5.15
N LYS A 113 -20.06 21.72 5.89
CA LYS A 113 -19.68 23.02 5.32
C LYS A 113 -18.17 23.04 5.16
N ALA A 114 -17.69 23.13 3.91
CA ALA A 114 -16.27 23.32 3.61
C ALA A 114 -15.75 24.61 4.26
N GLY A 115 -14.58 24.54 4.89
CA GLY A 115 -13.87 25.69 5.44
C GLY A 115 -13.32 26.63 4.35
N GLY A 116 -12.98 27.87 4.74
CA GLY A 116 -12.28 28.82 3.88
C GLY A 116 -10.88 28.32 3.49
N LYS A 117 -10.39 28.69 2.31
CA LYS A 117 -9.10 28.24 1.75
C LYS A 117 -7.96 29.18 2.13
N THR A 118 -6.88 28.65 2.68
CA THR A 118 -5.55 29.28 2.64
C THR A 118 -4.68 28.61 1.56
N ARG A 119 -3.53 29.20 1.22
CA ARG A 119 -2.61 28.64 0.21
C ARG A 119 -2.01 27.33 0.74
N GLY A 120 -2.14 26.24 -0.03
CA GLY A 120 -1.64 24.90 0.34
C GLY A 120 -2.72 23.99 0.96
N GLN A 121 -3.82 24.57 1.42
CA GLN A 121 -4.99 23.83 1.92
C GLN A 121 -5.79 23.26 0.76
N GLU A 122 -6.10 21.97 0.87
CA GLU A 122 -6.88 21.22 -0.10
C GLU A 122 -8.29 20.97 0.43
N ALA A 123 -9.25 20.83 -0.49
CA ALA A 123 -10.56 20.31 -0.10
C ALA A 123 -10.40 18.83 0.34
N PRO A 124 -11.21 18.35 1.31
CA PRO A 124 -11.16 16.95 1.73
C PRO A 124 -11.36 15.99 0.54
N VAL A 125 -10.48 15.01 0.42
CA VAL A 125 -10.52 13.95 -0.59
C VAL A 125 -11.03 12.68 0.07
N SER A 126 -12.03 12.01 -0.50
CA SER A 126 -12.74 10.91 0.18
C SER A 126 -11.81 9.78 0.62
N HIS A 127 -10.89 9.34 -0.23
CA HIS A 127 -9.98 8.24 0.07
C HIS A 127 -8.77 8.67 0.93
N ILE A 128 -8.51 9.96 1.15
CA ILE A 128 -7.43 10.46 2.01
C ILE A 128 -8.02 10.79 3.38
N GLY A 129 -7.35 10.39 4.45
CA GLY A 129 -7.88 10.60 5.79
C GLY A 129 -6.82 10.81 6.86
N LYS A 130 -7.32 11.22 8.02
CA LYS A 130 -6.53 11.41 9.23
C LYS A 130 -6.54 10.10 10.03
N VAL A 131 -5.39 9.75 10.60
CA VAL A 131 -5.20 8.51 11.37
C VAL A 131 -4.99 8.88 12.82
N PHE A 132 -5.66 8.19 13.74
CA PHE A 132 -5.47 8.32 15.18
C PHE A 132 -5.13 6.96 15.78
N PHE A 133 -4.14 6.91 16.68
CA PHE A 133 -3.67 5.65 17.25
C PHE A 133 -3.01 5.84 18.60
N THR A 134 -2.98 4.80 19.42
CA THR A 134 -2.22 4.76 20.67
C THR A 134 -0.97 3.90 20.49
N LEU A 135 0.22 4.46 20.73
CA LEU A 135 1.50 3.74 20.68
C LEU A 135 2.33 4.08 21.93
N GLY A 136 2.98 3.10 22.56
CA GLY A 136 3.70 3.34 23.82
C GLY A 136 2.83 3.98 24.93
N GLY A 137 1.52 3.77 24.90
CA GLY A 137 0.56 4.38 25.83
C GLY A 137 0.26 5.86 25.58
N GLN A 138 0.71 6.44 24.46
CA GLN A 138 0.45 7.82 24.06
C GLN A 138 -0.44 7.87 22.81
N ASP A 139 -1.33 8.85 22.77
CA ASP A 139 -2.24 9.08 21.66
C ASP A 139 -1.57 9.97 20.60
N TYR A 140 -1.51 9.48 19.37
CA TYR A 140 -0.84 10.10 18.23
C TYR A 140 -1.77 10.30 17.04
N VAL A 141 -1.32 11.17 16.13
CA VAL A 141 -1.97 11.46 14.86
C VAL A 141 -1.00 11.30 13.70
N CYS A 142 -1.52 10.72 12.62
CA CYS A 142 -0.90 10.55 11.32
C CYS A 142 -1.92 10.85 10.22
N SER A 143 -1.56 10.52 8.99
CA SER A 143 -2.39 10.52 7.80
C SER A 143 -2.37 9.12 7.16
N GLY A 144 -3.31 8.88 6.27
CA GLY A 144 -3.37 7.63 5.50
C GLY A 144 -4.23 7.78 4.25
N ASN A 145 -4.24 6.73 3.44
CA ASN A 145 -5.03 6.70 2.20
C ASN A 145 -5.63 5.32 1.96
N ALA A 146 -6.92 5.25 1.66
CA ALA A 146 -7.60 4.05 1.20
C ALA A 146 -7.03 3.65 -0.17
N VAL A 147 -6.51 2.43 -0.25
CA VAL A 147 -5.85 1.89 -1.46
C VAL A 147 -6.57 0.66 -1.97
N VAL A 148 -6.58 0.49 -3.29
CA VAL A 148 -7.23 -0.65 -3.94
C VAL A 148 -6.72 -1.95 -3.34
N SER A 149 -7.61 -2.87 -3.02
CA SER A 149 -7.30 -4.11 -2.32
C SER A 149 -8.38 -5.15 -2.60
N ALA A 150 -8.03 -6.44 -2.63
CA ALA A 150 -9.01 -7.51 -2.84
C ALA A 150 -10.03 -7.62 -1.68
N ASN A 151 -9.62 -7.27 -0.45
CA ASN A 151 -10.50 -7.18 0.71
C ASN A 151 -11.26 -5.85 0.85
N GLU A 152 -11.05 -4.91 -0.08
CA GLU A 152 -11.71 -3.60 -0.14
C GLU A 152 -11.54 -2.72 1.12
N SER A 153 -10.62 -3.07 2.00
CA SER A 153 -10.53 -2.51 3.35
C SER A 153 -9.11 -2.15 3.76
N THR A 154 -8.22 -1.89 2.80
CA THR A 154 -6.81 -1.56 3.08
C THR A 154 -6.55 -0.05 3.05
N VAL A 155 -5.90 0.45 4.10
CA VAL A 155 -5.35 1.81 4.21
C VAL A 155 -3.83 1.73 4.18
N SER A 156 -3.19 2.51 3.31
CA SER A 156 -1.74 2.74 3.36
C SER A 156 -1.39 3.87 4.31
N THR A 157 -0.28 3.73 5.02
CA THR A 157 0.29 4.72 5.93
C THR A 157 1.80 4.48 6.12
N ALA A 158 2.46 5.22 7.00
CA ALA A 158 3.86 4.97 7.37
C ALA A 158 3.94 3.84 8.40
N GLY A 159 5.05 3.10 8.44
CA GLY A 159 5.28 2.05 9.43
C GLY A 159 5.22 2.61 10.86
N HIS A 160 5.84 3.77 11.09
CA HIS A 160 5.82 4.43 12.41
C HIS A 160 4.44 4.92 12.85
N CYS A 161 3.46 4.99 11.94
CA CYS A 161 2.08 5.31 12.26
C CYS A 161 1.28 4.09 12.77
N LEU A 162 1.90 2.90 12.81
CA LEU A 162 1.26 1.68 13.30
C LEU A 162 2.18 0.71 14.05
N ASN A 163 3.49 0.97 14.15
CA ASN A 163 4.45 0.16 14.88
C ASN A 163 5.63 1.02 15.40
N GLU A 164 6.18 0.68 16.57
CA GLU A 164 7.29 1.41 17.24
C GLU A 164 8.60 1.45 16.44
N GLY A 165 8.81 0.46 15.58
CA GLY A 165 9.92 0.35 14.64
C GLY A 165 11.30 0.56 15.25
N PRO A 166 11.80 -0.31 16.14
CA PRO A 166 11.26 -1.62 16.43
C PRO A 166 10.35 -1.65 17.65
N GLY A 167 9.49 -2.66 17.73
CA GLY A 167 8.72 -2.94 18.93
C GLY A 167 7.25 -3.26 18.65
N ALA A 168 6.40 -2.81 19.56
CA ALA A 168 4.99 -3.16 19.54
C ALA A 168 4.22 -2.44 18.41
N PHE A 169 3.16 -3.09 17.96
CA PHE A 169 2.16 -2.45 17.11
C PHE A 169 1.27 -1.49 17.90
N ALA A 170 0.73 -0.51 17.20
CA ALA A 170 -0.25 0.42 17.72
C ALA A 170 -1.52 -0.30 18.18
N THR A 171 -2.17 0.32 19.16
CA THR A 171 -3.52 -0.04 19.60
C THR A 171 -4.47 1.10 19.28
N ARG A 172 -5.77 0.83 19.32
CA ARG A 172 -6.81 1.83 19.07
C ARG A 172 -6.60 2.59 17.76
N TRP A 173 -6.16 1.91 16.71
CA TRP A 173 -5.85 2.54 15.44
C TRP A 173 -7.14 2.77 14.64
N VAL A 174 -7.43 4.01 14.26
CA VAL A 174 -8.61 4.39 13.46
C VAL A 174 -8.24 5.32 12.30
N PHE A 175 -8.91 5.14 11.17
CA PHE A 175 -8.83 5.97 9.98
C PHE A 175 -10.11 6.78 9.80
N VAL A 176 -9.98 8.09 9.61
CA VAL A 176 -11.09 9.03 9.41
C VAL A 176 -10.96 9.67 8.02
N PRO A 177 -11.58 9.09 6.99
CA PRO A 177 -11.54 9.61 5.62
C PRO A 177 -12.21 10.99 5.49
N ALA A 178 -11.62 11.86 4.67
CA ALA A 178 -12.05 13.24 4.45
C ALA A 178 -12.27 14.03 5.74
N TYR A 179 -11.45 13.79 6.76
CA TYR A 179 -11.46 14.56 8.00
C TYR A 179 -11.32 16.05 7.70
N GLU A 180 -12.13 16.89 8.35
CA GLU A 180 -11.98 18.35 8.31
C GLU A 180 -12.59 18.98 9.57
N ASN A 181 -11.77 19.69 10.35
CA ASN A 181 -12.19 20.44 11.54
C ASN A 181 -13.06 19.61 12.52
N GLY A 182 -12.64 18.38 12.83
CA GLY A 182 -13.36 17.44 13.69
C GLY A 182 -14.49 16.67 12.99
N SER A 183 -14.79 16.99 11.73
CA SER A 183 -15.81 16.27 10.95
C SER A 183 -15.29 14.92 10.46
N ALA A 184 -16.13 13.89 10.58
CA ALA A 184 -15.91 12.54 10.07
C ALA A 184 -17.06 12.16 9.10
N PRO A 185 -17.08 12.69 7.86
CA PRO A 185 -18.25 12.63 6.99
C PRO A 185 -18.62 11.21 6.52
N TYR A 186 -17.70 10.25 6.63
CA TYR A 186 -17.92 8.83 6.35
C TYR A 186 -17.72 7.96 7.60
N GLY A 187 -17.67 8.57 8.79
CA GLY A 187 -17.36 7.88 10.05
C GLY A 187 -15.89 7.52 10.21
N SER A 188 -15.63 6.64 11.18
CA SER A 188 -14.29 6.15 11.52
C SER A 188 -14.20 4.65 11.24
N PHE A 189 -13.06 4.21 10.71
CA PHE A 189 -12.78 2.82 10.38
C PHE A 189 -11.64 2.31 11.26
N ALA A 190 -11.92 1.35 12.14
CA ALA A 190 -10.92 0.82 13.07
C ALA A 190 -10.12 -0.33 12.44
N ALA A 191 -8.83 -0.43 12.76
CA ALA A 191 -8.00 -1.52 12.27
C ALA A 191 -8.42 -2.87 12.86
N THR A 192 -8.50 -3.88 12.01
CA THR A 192 -8.64 -5.31 12.33
C THR A 192 -7.33 -6.07 12.09
N GLU A 193 -6.42 -5.50 11.30
CA GLU A 193 -5.05 -5.99 11.14
C GLU A 193 -4.11 -4.82 10.84
N LEU A 194 -2.90 -4.85 11.41
CA LEU A 194 -1.82 -3.91 11.08
C LEU A 194 -0.65 -4.71 10.52
N VAL A 195 -0.11 -4.26 9.38
CA VAL A 195 0.93 -4.94 8.60
C VAL A 195 2.05 -3.96 8.30
N THR A 196 3.29 -4.39 8.45
CA THR A 196 4.48 -3.65 8.01
C THR A 196 5.62 -4.60 7.66
N THR A 197 6.73 -4.05 7.19
CA THR A 197 7.92 -4.81 6.83
C THR A 197 8.67 -5.26 8.08
N SER A 198 9.37 -6.40 8.02
CA SER A 198 10.26 -6.86 9.08
C SER A 198 11.41 -5.88 9.31
N GLN A 199 11.92 -5.26 8.25
CA GLN A 199 12.97 -4.23 8.31
C GLN A 199 12.55 -3.02 9.15
N TRP A 200 11.29 -2.57 9.01
CA TRP A 200 10.74 -1.56 9.90
C TRP A 200 10.50 -2.12 11.32
N SER A 201 9.72 -3.20 11.44
CA SER A 201 9.24 -3.67 12.76
C SER A 201 10.34 -4.19 13.69
N ASN A 202 11.44 -4.72 13.14
CA ASN A 202 12.51 -5.35 13.92
C ASN A 202 13.74 -4.45 14.07
N ASP A 203 14.01 -3.58 13.09
CA ASP A 203 15.23 -2.78 13.06
C ASP A 203 14.98 -1.27 13.02
N GLY A 204 13.74 -0.84 12.74
CA GLY A 204 13.41 0.58 12.58
C GLY A 204 14.04 1.21 11.34
N ASP A 205 14.29 0.41 10.30
CA ASP A 205 14.90 0.90 9.05
C ASP A 205 13.93 1.82 8.31
N ILE A 206 14.23 3.12 8.35
CA ILE A 206 13.38 4.17 7.77
C ILE A 206 13.24 4.04 6.24
N THR A 207 14.10 3.26 5.59
CA THR A 207 14.00 2.94 4.16
C THR A 207 12.74 2.15 3.82
N TYR A 208 12.21 1.42 4.80
CA TYR A 208 11.04 0.57 4.68
C TYR A 208 9.86 1.05 5.53
N ASP A 209 9.83 2.33 5.90
CA ASP A 209 8.80 2.98 6.73
C ASP A 209 7.47 3.14 5.96
N THR A 210 6.84 2.01 5.66
CA THR A 210 5.50 1.90 5.11
C THR A 210 4.76 0.79 5.85
N GLY A 211 3.48 1.04 6.11
CA GLY A 211 2.60 0.06 6.70
C GLY A 211 1.22 0.11 6.05
N PHE A 212 0.47 -0.95 6.27
CA PHE A 212 -0.89 -1.10 5.77
C PHE A 212 -1.79 -1.53 6.93
N ALA A 213 -2.92 -0.86 7.09
CA ALA A 213 -3.96 -1.24 8.03
C ALA A 213 -5.13 -1.84 7.26
N VAL A 214 -5.54 -3.04 7.63
CA VAL A 214 -6.84 -3.58 7.23
C VAL A 214 -7.85 -3.09 8.24
N VAL A 215 -8.94 -2.46 7.78
CA VAL A 215 -9.96 -1.87 8.65
C VAL A 215 -11.27 -2.65 8.62
N SER A 216 -12.06 -2.50 9.68
CA SER A 216 -13.41 -3.04 9.75
C SER A 216 -14.33 -2.33 8.77
N ASN A 217 -15.38 -3.02 8.33
CA ASN A 217 -16.51 -2.37 7.68
C ASN A 217 -17.13 -1.32 8.63
N SER A 218 -17.68 -0.27 8.05
CA SER A 218 -18.42 0.75 8.79
C SER A 218 -19.83 0.84 8.22
N ASN A 219 -20.85 0.80 9.08
CA ASN A 219 -22.27 0.83 8.68
C ASN A 219 -22.66 -0.21 7.61
N GLY A 220 -22.00 -1.38 7.61
CA GLY A 220 -22.28 -2.47 6.66
C GLY A 220 -21.64 -2.33 5.28
N SER A 221 -20.82 -1.29 5.03
CA SER A 221 -20.07 -1.10 3.78
C SER A 221 -18.56 -1.27 4.00
N THR A 222 -17.86 -1.76 2.97
CA THR A 222 -16.40 -1.79 2.95
C THR A 222 -15.85 -0.36 2.86
N LEU A 223 -14.57 -0.19 3.20
CA LEU A 223 -13.92 1.11 3.06
C LEU A 223 -13.97 1.59 1.60
N THR A 224 -13.61 0.72 0.66
CA THR A 224 -13.54 1.04 -0.77
C THR A 224 -14.90 1.43 -1.34
N ASP A 225 -15.97 0.70 -1.00
CA ASP A 225 -17.32 1.08 -1.41
C ASP A 225 -17.71 2.47 -0.91
N THR A 226 -17.31 2.80 0.33
CA THR A 226 -17.69 4.03 1.00
C THR A 226 -16.96 5.26 0.45
N VAL A 227 -15.64 5.14 0.25
CA VAL A 227 -14.80 6.33 -0.02
C VAL A 227 -14.00 6.25 -1.32
N GLY A 228 -14.11 5.13 -2.04
CA GLY A 228 -13.22 4.79 -3.14
C GLY A 228 -11.86 4.35 -2.64
N ALA A 229 -10.98 4.03 -3.57
CA ALA A 229 -9.63 3.59 -3.26
C ALA A 229 -8.67 4.02 -4.36
N SER A 230 -7.53 4.61 -3.99
CA SER A 230 -6.52 4.99 -4.96
C SER A 230 -5.88 3.75 -5.60
N GLY A 231 -5.45 3.88 -6.85
CA GLY A 231 -4.54 2.90 -7.44
C GLY A 231 -3.18 2.94 -6.74
N VAL A 232 -2.45 1.83 -6.77
CA VAL A 232 -1.09 1.74 -6.22
C VAL A 232 -0.09 1.37 -7.30
N ALA A 233 1.14 1.86 -7.18
CA ALA A 233 2.24 1.52 -8.06
C ALA A 233 3.49 1.13 -7.27
N PHE A 234 4.22 0.13 -7.76
CA PHE A 234 5.45 -0.40 -7.15
C PHE A 234 6.53 -0.54 -8.20
N ASN A 235 7.79 -0.54 -7.76
CA ASN A 235 8.98 -0.69 -8.60
C ASN A 235 9.02 0.31 -9.77
N GLN A 236 8.52 1.53 -9.55
CA GLN A 236 8.54 2.59 -10.55
C GLN A 236 9.96 3.19 -10.65
N PRO A 237 10.28 3.89 -11.75
CA PRO A 237 11.50 4.69 -11.82
C PRO A 237 11.59 5.67 -10.64
N ARG A 238 12.83 6.03 -10.27
CA ARG A 238 13.11 7.09 -9.31
C ARG A 238 13.08 8.45 -10.00
N GLY A 239 12.96 9.53 -9.22
CA GLY A 239 13.01 10.90 -9.73
C GLY A 239 11.71 11.39 -10.37
N GLU A 240 10.61 10.67 -10.15
CA GLU A 240 9.29 11.04 -10.66
C GLU A 240 8.77 12.34 -10.02
N TYR A 241 7.81 12.98 -10.68
CA TYR A 241 7.06 14.09 -10.08
C TYR A 241 5.95 13.54 -9.20
N TYR A 242 5.77 14.11 -8.01
CA TYR A 242 4.73 13.69 -7.06
C TYR A 242 3.88 14.86 -6.58
N THR A 243 2.64 14.53 -6.19
CA THR A 243 1.83 15.33 -5.27
C THR A 243 1.63 14.53 -3.98
N ALA A 244 2.10 15.06 -2.87
CA ALA A 244 1.94 14.48 -1.54
C ALA A 244 0.81 15.18 -0.79
N TYR A 245 0.08 14.44 0.03
CA TYR A 245 -1.00 14.95 0.86
C TYR A 245 -0.82 14.55 2.32
N GLY A 246 -1.43 15.30 3.25
CA GLY A 246 -1.45 14.92 4.66
C GLY A 246 -2.15 15.93 5.56
N TYR A 247 -2.25 15.59 6.85
CA TYR A 247 -2.85 16.39 7.92
C TYR A 247 -1.76 16.87 8.92
N PRO A 248 -0.87 17.79 8.53
CA PRO A 248 0.17 18.31 9.40
C PRO A 248 -0.42 18.98 10.64
N ALA A 249 0.08 18.61 11.81
CA ALA A 249 -0.48 18.90 13.13
C ALA A 249 0.48 19.65 14.07
N ALA A 250 1.64 20.09 13.56
CA ALA A 250 2.50 21.04 14.26
C ALA A 250 2.50 22.40 13.56
N SER A 251 2.72 23.47 14.34
CA SER A 251 2.77 24.86 13.87
C SER A 251 3.66 25.01 12.62
N PRO A 252 3.23 25.74 11.57
CA PRO A 252 2.07 26.64 11.54
C PRO A 252 0.72 25.94 11.28
N PHE A 253 0.72 24.63 11.10
CA PHE A 253 -0.49 23.84 10.93
C PHE A 253 -1.08 23.42 12.29
N ASN A 254 -2.34 22.98 12.26
CA ASN A 254 -3.09 22.58 13.47
C ASN A 254 -3.69 21.17 13.37
N GLY A 255 -3.45 20.45 12.27
CA GLY A 255 -3.94 19.08 12.07
C GLY A 255 -5.36 18.99 11.53
N GLU A 256 -6.08 20.10 11.39
CA GLU A 256 -7.52 20.08 11.15
C GLU A 256 -7.93 20.05 9.68
N THR A 257 -7.00 20.29 8.75
CA THR A 257 -7.29 20.41 7.32
C THR A 257 -6.28 19.65 6.48
N LEU A 258 -6.70 19.17 5.32
CA LEU A 258 -5.86 18.50 4.35
C LEU A 258 -4.94 19.52 3.68
N GLN A 259 -3.66 19.18 3.55
CA GLN A 259 -2.64 19.99 2.88
C GLN A 259 -2.00 19.18 1.75
N SER A 260 -1.33 19.86 0.82
CA SER A 260 -0.53 19.23 -0.22
C SER A 260 0.84 19.87 -0.44
N CYS A 261 1.76 19.06 -0.95
CA CYS A 261 3.06 19.46 -1.49
C CYS A 261 3.24 18.83 -2.86
N ALA A 262 4.05 19.43 -3.73
CA ALA A 262 4.34 18.82 -5.03
C ALA A 262 5.74 19.15 -5.51
N GLY A 263 6.36 18.21 -6.21
CA GLY A 263 7.71 18.39 -6.75
C GLY A 263 8.28 17.12 -7.38
N SER A 264 9.35 17.30 -8.14
CA SER A 264 10.18 16.19 -8.59
C SER A 264 10.98 15.64 -7.43
N ALA A 265 10.98 14.33 -7.29
CA ALA A 265 11.71 13.66 -6.23
C ALA A 265 13.22 13.66 -6.53
N SER A 266 14.03 13.82 -5.49
CA SER A 266 15.49 13.64 -5.55
C SER A 266 15.92 12.59 -4.56
N ASP A 267 17.09 11.99 -4.77
CA ASP A 267 17.66 11.06 -3.81
C ASP A 267 17.94 11.74 -2.45
N ASP A 268 18.02 10.92 -1.40
CA ASP A 268 18.49 11.35 -0.08
C ASP A 268 19.89 11.99 -0.20
N PRO A 269 20.06 13.28 0.16
CA PRO A 269 21.32 13.99 -0.01
C PRO A 269 22.47 13.42 0.85
N PHE A 270 22.17 12.65 1.88
CA PHE A 270 23.17 11.98 2.72
C PHE A 270 23.44 10.53 2.29
N GLY A 271 22.64 9.98 1.37
CA GLY A 271 22.77 8.60 0.91
C GLY A 271 22.61 7.56 2.02
N GLN A 272 21.93 7.92 3.12
CA GLN A 272 21.75 7.04 4.30
C GLN A 272 20.55 6.11 4.14
N THR A 273 19.65 6.42 3.21
CA THR A 273 18.43 5.67 2.92
C THR A 273 18.26 5.50 1.42
N GLN A 274 17.34 4.63 0.99
CA GLN A 274 16.85 4.63 -0.39
C GLN A 274 15.58 5.46 -0.58
N SER A 275 15.23 6.32 0.37
CA SER A 275 14.08 7.23 0.26
C SER A 275 14.33 8.31 -0.80
N GLN A 276 13.25 9.00 -1.18
CA GLN A 276 13.31 10.13 -2.09
C GLN A 276 12.68 11.36 -1.41
N GLY A 277 13.22 12.54 -1.67
CA GLY A 277 12.76 13.80 -1.09
C GLY A 277 12.01 14.67 -2.11
N ILE A 278 10.93 15.33 -1.69
CA ILE A 278 10.27 16.42 -2.43
C ILE A 278 10.21 17.69 -1.58
N SER A 279 10.17 18.85 -2.22
CA SER A 279 9.95 20.13 -1.53
C SER A 279 8.59 20.13 -0.85
N CYS A 280 8.58 20.23 0.48
CA CYS A 280 7.37 20.17 1.28
C CYS A 280 7.56 20.78 2.67
N ASP A 281 6.62 21.63 3.08
CA ASP A 281 6.62 22.29 4.39
C ASP A 281 5.68 21.63 5.41
N MET A 282 4.96 20.57 5.04
CA MET A 282 4.11 19.81 5.95
C MET A 282 4.91 19.31 7.17
N THR A 283 4.33 19.46 8.35
CA THR A 283 4.90 19.07 9.63
C THR A 283 4.35 17.73 10.12
N GLY A 284 4.79 17.26 11.30
CA GLY A 284 4.32 16.03 11.90
C GLY A 284 2.81 15.91 12.00
N GLY A 285 2.31 14.70 11.80
CA GLY A 285 0.89 14.41 11.57
C GLY A 285 0.56 14.23 10.08
N SER A 286 1.37 14.81 9.19
CA SER A 286 1.32 14.50 7.76
C SER A 286 1.87 13.11 7.43
N SER A 287 2.69 12.52 8.32
CA SER A 287 3.24 11.17 8.21
C SER A 287 2.20 10.13 7.80
N GLY A 288 2.57 9.23 6.91
CA GLY A 288 1.71 8.23 6.30
C GLY A 288 0.78 8.74 5.21
N GLY A 289 0.71 10.06 5.01
CA GLY A 289 -0.06 10.65 3.92
C GLY A 289 0.50 10.26 2.54
N PRO A 290 -0.36 10.10 1.52
CA PRO A 290 0.03 9.47 0.26
C PRO A 290 0.88 10.37 -0.63
N TRP A 291 1.81 9.78 -1.39
CA TRP A 291 2.45 10.40 -2.54
C TRP A 291 1.88 9.80 -3.83
N PHE A 292 1.26 10.65 -4.64
CA PHE A 292 0.68 10.29 -5.93
C PHE A 292 1.62 10.67 -7.07
N LEU A 293 1.80 9.77 -8.05
CA LEU A 293 2.57 10.05 -9.27
C LEU A 293 1.90 11.15 -10.10
N GLY A 294 2.61 12.21 -10.44
CA GLY A 294 2.10 13.34 -11.20
C GLY A 294 1.35 14.35 -10.32
N THR A 295 0.34 15.01 -10.90
CA THR A 295 -0.41 16.09 -10.24
C THR A 295 -1.76 15.60 -9.72
N GLY A 296 -2.07 15.94 -8.47
CA GLY A 296 -3.38 15.70 -7.86
C GLY A 296 -3.51 14.34 -7.17
N SER A 297 -4.71 14.06 -6.65
CA SER A 297 -4.99 12.90 -5.79
C SER A 297 -5.58 11.67 -6.50
N SER A 298 -5.88 11.77 -7.80
CA SER A 298 -6.58 10.72 -8.55
C SER A 298 -5.67 9.77 -9.34
N THR A 299 -4.36 9.86 -9.14
CA THR A 299 -3.38 9.00 -9.82
C THR A 299 -2.94 7.84 -8.91
N TYR A 300 -1.85 7.15 -9.26
CA TYR A 300 -1.36 6.01 -8.49
C TYR A 300 -0.52 6.48 -7.31
N GLN A 301 -0.83 6.00 -6.12
CA GLN A 301 0.03 6.16 -4.95
C GLN A 301 1.29 5.31 -5.11
N ASN A 302 2.45 5.87 -4.80
CA ASN A 302 3.75 5.22 -4.97
C ASN A 302 4.78 5.57 -3.86
N SER A 303 4.34 6.28 -2.81
CA SER A 303 5.09 6.43 -1.56
C SER A 303 4.15 6.96 -0.46
N VAL A 304 4.72 7.26 0.72
CA VAL A 304 4.07 7.93 1.85
C VAL A 304 5.00 9.00 2.43
N ASN A 305 4.44 10.03 3.08
CA ASN A 305 5.22 10.93 3.93
C ASN A 305 5.83 10.10 5.08
N SER A 306 7.15 10.13 5.27
CA SER A 306 7.82 9.35 6.31
C SER A 306 8.58 10.25 7.28
N PHE A 307 9.60 10.97 6.81
CA PHE A 307 10.47 11.75 7.69
C PHE A 307 11.01 13.02 7.03
N GLY A 308 11.65 13.87 7.84
CA GLY A 308 12.44 15.01 7.39
C GLY A 308 13.77 15.07 8.15
N TYR A 309 14.78 15.72 7.56
CA TYR A 309 16.03 16.04 8.25
C TYR A 309 16.00 17.46 8.80
N ASN A 310 16.45 17.66 10.05
CA ASN A 310 16.58 19.00 10.63
C ASN A 310 17.50 19.93 9.82
N THR A 311 18.46 19.36 9.09
CA THR A 311 19.44 20.08 8.25
C THR A 311 18.99 20.27 6.81
N VAL A 312 17.94 19.57 6.36
CA VAL A 312 17.38 19.68 5.01
C VAL A 312 15.97 20.27 5.12
N ARG A 313 15.91 21.60 5.10
CA ARG A 313 14.66 22.34 5.32
C ARG A 313 13.64 22.05 4.23
N ASN A 314 12.36 22.11 4.62
CA ASN A 314 11.21 22.03 3.71
C ASN A 314 11.30 20.88 2.72
N THR A 315 11.72 19.70 3.19
CA THR A 315 11.81 18.49 2.38
C THR A 315 11.14 17.34 3.13
N MET A 316 10.17 16.71 2.49
CA MET A 316 9.56 15.48 2.98
C MET A 316 10.20 14.30 2.25
N PHE A 317 10.66 13.30 3.00
CA PHE A 317 11.16 12.05 2.46
C PHE A 317 10.09 10.97 2.53
N GLY A 318 9.98 10.20 1.46
CA GLY A 318 9.14 9.02 1.37
C GLY A 318 9.93 7.79 0.93
N PRO A 319 9.64 6.60 1.48
CA PRO A 319 10.34 5.37 1.14
C PRO A 319 10.07 4.97 -0.31
N TYR A 320 11.05 4.32 -0.94
CA TYR A 320 10.86 3.74 -2.25
C TYR A 320 9.97 2.50 -2.17
N TRP A 321 8.81 2.53 -2.81
CA TRP A 321 7.89 1.39 -2.90
C TRP A 321 8.41 0.30 -3.87
N GLY A 322 9.42 -0.43 -3.40
CA GLY A 322 10.02 -1.60 -4.06
C GLY A 322 9.33 -2.91 -3.70
N SER A 323 10.01 -4.03 -3.95
CA SER A 323 9.44 -5.38 -3.82
C SER A 323 9.02 -5.75 -2.40
N VAL A 324 9.78 -5.34 -1.37
CA VAL A 324 9.45 -5.63 0.03
C VAL A 324 8.13 -4.95 0.45
N ILE A 325 7.97 -3.65 0.13
CA ILE A 325 6.74 -2.92 0.43
C ILE A 325 5.57 -3.45 -0.41
N GLN A 326 5.82 -3.84 -1.67
CA GLN A 326 4.81 -4.52 -2.49
C GLN A 326 4.32 -5.82 -1.85
N GLN A 327 5.21 -6.59 -1.22
CA GLN A 327 4.84 -7.82 -0.51
C GLN A 327 4.02 -7.52 0.75
N ALA A 328 4.36 -6.46 1.49
CA ALA A 328 3.56 -6.00 2.64
C ALA A 328 2.13 -5.63 2.22
N TYR A 329 2.00 -4.92 1.09
CA TYR A 329 0.71 -4.62 0.48
C TYR A 329 -0.05 -5.89 0.07
N GLN A 330 0.61 -6.85 -0.59
CA GLN A 330 -0.01 -8.11 -1.01
C GLN A 330 -0.51 -8.94 0.17
N ASN A 331 0.23 -8.93 1.28
CA ASN A 331 -0.19 -9.57 2.52
C ASN A 331 -1.42 -8.88 3.12
N ALA A 332 -1.39 -7.55 3.25
CA ALA A 332 -2.48 -6.78 3.83
C ALA A 332 -3.77 -6.83 3.00
N GLN A 333 -3.68 -6.88 1.67
CA GLN A 333 -4.86 -6.84 0.80
C GLN A 333 -5.56 -8.19 0.62
N SER A 334 -5.02 -9.26 1.22
CA SER A 334 -5.55 -10.63 1.12
C SER A 334 -6.77 -10.89 1.99
#